data_AF-A0A2D8ERT7-F1
#
_entry.id   AF-A0A2D8ERT7-F1
#
_cell.length_a   1.000
_cell.length_b   1.000
_cell.length_c   1.000
_cell.angle_alpha   90.00
_cell.angle_beta   90.00
_cell.angle_gamma   90.00
#
_symmetry.space_group_name_H-M   'P 1'
#
loop_
_entity.id
_entity.type
_entity.pdbx_description
1 polymer ?
#
loop_
_entity_poly.entity_id
_entity_poly.type
_entity_poly.pdbx_seq_one_letter_code
_entity_poly.pdbx_strand_id
1 'polypeptide(L)'
;MRTDGRADHIEDYLCTVRLGQWFGWTDPLNKIYANLIVHDGGTKPTEKECTDGLAAMQAAWDLENDSYKSKRRAEYPDYASQLDDIYHNGIDGWKATIKAIKD
;
A
#
# COMPACT_ATOMS: atom_id res chain seq x y z
N MET A 1 -5.58 6.10 -6.90
CA MET A 1 -4.87 4.90 -6.43
C MET A 1 -4.62 3.97 -7.59
N ARG A 2 -3.37 3.52 -7.74
CA ARG A 2 -2.96 2.53 -8.74
C ARG A 2 -3.58 1.16 -8.48
N THR A 3 -3.53 0.28 -9.48
CA THR A 3 -3.99 -1.12 -9.38
C THR A 3 -3.22 -1.94 -8.34
N ASP A 4 -1.99 -1.55 -8.00
CA ASP A 4 -1.16 -2.16 -6.95
C ASP A 4 -1.49 -1.63 -5.54
N GLY A 5 -2.46 -0.71 -5.41
CA GLY A 5 -2.85 -0.10 -4.14
C GLY A 5 -1.95 1.06 -3.70
N ARG A 6 -0.90 1.42 -4.46
CA ARG A 6 -0.06 2.57 -4.15
C ARG A 6 -0.78 3.87 -4.51
N ALA A 7 -0.76 4.84 -3.62
CA ALA A 7 -1.30 6.17 -3.88
C ALA A 7 -0.52 6.85 -5.02
N ASP A 8 -1.23 7.47 -5.96
CA ASP A 8 -0.64 8.10 -7.16
C ASP A 8 -1.12 9.52 -7.40
N HIS A 9 -2.11 9.99 -6.63
CA HIS A 9 -2.67 11.31 -6.79
C HIS A 9 -3.06 11.92 -5.43
N ILE A 10 -3.07 13.25 -5.32
CA ILE A 10 -3.48 13.95 -4.09
C ILE A 10 -4.92 13.65 -3.66
N GLU A 11 -5.77 13.20 -4.60
CA GLU A 11 -7.13 12.72 -4.33
C GLU A 11 -7.14 11.55 -3.35
N ASP A 12 -6.14 10.65 -3.41
CA ASP A 12 -6.02 9.52 -2.49
C ASP A 12 -5.84 10.00 -1.04
N TYR A 13 -5.01 11.04 -0.85
CA TYR A 13 -4.83 11.67 0.45
C TYR A 13 -6.09 12.43 0.90
N LEU A 14 -6.73 13.19 0.00
CA LEU A 14 -7.94 13.96 0.33
C LEU A 14 -9.09 13.06 0.84
N CYS A 15 -9.20 11.83 0.31
CA CYS A 15 -10.13 10.81 0.80
C CYS A 15 -9.88 10.36 2.24
N THR A 16 -8.67 10.56 2.79
CA THR A 16 -8.34 10.21 4.19
C THR A 16 -8.53 11.37 5.16
N VAL A 17 -8.57 12.61 4.68
CA VAL A 17 -8.64 13.81 5.54
C VAL A 17 -9.98 13.90 6.27
N ARG A 18 -11.09 13.59 5.59
CA ARG A 18 -12.44 13.61 6.15
C ARG A 18 -13.31 12.54 5.52
N LEU A 19 -14.37 12.16 6.23
CA LEU A 19 -15.35 11.21 5.76
C LEU A 19 -16.38 11.89 4.83
N GLY A 20 -16.83 11.16 3.81
CA GLY A 20 -17.84 11.63 2.86
C GLY A 20 -17.30 12.53 1.74
N GLN A 21 -18.20 13.00 0.87
CA GLN A 21 -17.87 13.87 -0.26
C GLN A 21 -17.70 15.33 0.21
N TRP A 22 -16.55 15.65 0.78
CA TRP A 22 -16.27 16.98 1.32
C TRP A 22 -15.51 17.90 0.35
N PHE A 23 -14.90 17.34 -0.70
CA PHE A 23 -14.13 18.08 -1.71
C PHE A 23 -14.59 17.74 -3.12
N GLY A 24 -14.11 18.49 -4.11
CA GLY A 24 -14.34 18.22 -5.53
C GLY A 24 -13.32 18.95 -6.40
N TRP A 25 -13.59 19.00 -7.70
CA TRP A 25 -12.73 19.65 -8.68
C TRP A 25 -13.54 20.63 -9.54
N THR A 26 -13.02 21.85 -9.74
CA THR A 26 -13.57 22.79 -10.73
C THR A 26 -13.41 22.27 -12.16
N ASP A 27 -12.28 21.61 -12.43
CA ASP A 27 -12.00 20.92 -13.68
C ASP A 27 -11.75 19.42 -13.37
N PRO A 28 -12.77 18.56 -13.57
CA PRO A 28 -12.66 17.14 -13.24
C PRO A 28 -11.69 16.37 -14.16
N LEU A 29 -11.28 16.95 -15.28
CA LEU A 29 -10.29 16.38 -16.20
C LEU A 29 -8.86 16.80 -15.83
N ASN A 30 -8.71 17.84 -15.01
CA ASN A 30 -7.42 18.36 -14.56
C ASN A 30 -7.40 18.49 -13.03
N LYS A 31 -7.28 17.36 -12.34
CA LYS A 31 -7.39 17.26 -10.88
C LYS A 31 -6.15 17.77 -10.11
N ILE A 32 -5.62 18.92 -10.48
CA ILE A 32 -4.50 19.55 -9.76
C ILE A 32 -4.99 20.37 -8.57
N TYR A 33 -4.13 20.61 -7.57
CA TYR A 33 -4.48 21.35 -6.35
C TYR A 33 -5.15 22.72 -6.61
N ALA A 34 -4.74 23.42 -7.67
CA ALA A 34 -5.35 24.68 -8.09
C ALA A 34 -6.86 24.56 -8.36
N ASN A 35 -7.32 23.41 -8.83
CA ASN A 35 -8.71 23.10 -9.15
C ASN A 35 -9.48 22.46 -7.98
N LEU A 36 -8.83 22.21 -6.84
CA LEU A 36 -9.47 21.63 -5.66
C LEU A 36 -10.48 22.62 -5.04
N ILE A 37 -11.71 22.16 -4.81
CA ILE A 37 -12.76 22.89 -4.09
C ILE A 37 -13.23 22.12 -2.86
N VAL A 38 -13.82 22.85 -1.91
CA VAL A 38 -14.36 22.31 -0.66
C VAL A 38 -15.87 22.55 -0.61
N HIS A 39 -16.63 21.50 -0.27
CA HIS A 39 -18.10 21.51 -0.25
C HIS A 39 -18.68 21.66 1.17
N ASP A 40 -17.93 21.25 2.19
CA ASP A 40 -18.40 21.22 3.59
C ASP A 40 -18.17 22.53 4.37
N GLY A 41 -17.61 23.55 3.71
CA GLY A 41 -17.25 24.84 4.34
C GLY A 41 -16.03 24.77 5.27
N GLY A 42 -15.38 23.60 5.39
CA GLY A 42 -14.18 23.44 6.19
C GLY A 42 -12.95 24.07 5.52
N THR A 43 -11.85 24.15 6.27
CA THR A 43 -10.59 24.73 5.77
C THR A 43 -10.05 23.90 4.60
N LYS A 44 -9.76 24.54 3.47
CA LYS A 44 -9.06 23.87 2.36
C LYS A 44 -7.63 23.53 2.83
N PRO A 45 -7.18 22.26 2.78
CA PRO A 45 -5.78 21.93 3.08
C PRO A 45 -4.87 22.66 2.09
N THR A 46 -3.66 22.96 2.51
CA THR A 46 -2.64 23.57 1.65
C THR A 46 -2.13 22.57 0.62
N GLU A 47 -1.51 23.09 -0.45
CA GLU A 47 -0.88 22.25 -1.47
C GLU A 47 0.21 21.38 -0.84
N LYS A 48 0.99 21.97 0.06
CA LYS A 48 2.05 21.27 0.79
C LYS A 48 1.51 20.12 1.64
N GLU A 49 0.41 20.32 2.37
CA GLU A 49 -0.21 19.23 3.15
C GLU A 49 -0.68 18.10 2.23
N CYS A 50 -1.24 18.43 1.05
CA CYS A 50 -1.65 17.43 0.08
C CYS A 50 -0.46 16.64 -0.49
N THR A 51 0.63 17.33 -0.86
CA THR A 51 1.82 16.67 -1.41
C THR A 51 2.58 15.86 -0.37
N ASP A 52 2.71 16.39 0.86
CA ASP A 52 3.38 15.70 1.95
C ASP A 52 2.56 14.47 2.40
N GLY A 53 1.23 14.60 2.46
CA GLY A 53 0.31 13.50 2.75
C GLY A 53 0.39 12.38 1.72
N LEU A 54 0.37 12.72 0.42
CA LEU A 54 0.57 11.76 -0.66
C LEU A 54 1.94 11.07 -0.54
N ALA A 55 3.01 11.83 -0.32
CA ALA A 55 4.36 11.28 -0.16
C ALA A 55 4.46 10.33 1.04
N ALA A 56 3.78 10.65 2.16
CA ALA A 56 3.75 9.78 3.33
C ALA A 56 3.01 8.47 3.07
N MET A 57 1.87 8.51 2.35
CA MET A 57 1.15 7.29 1.95
C MET A 57 2.00 6.41 1.02
N GLN A 58 2.71 7.03 0.07
CA GLN A 58 3.63 6.35 -0.81
C GLN A 58 4.78 5.70 -0.04
N ALA A 59 5.43 6.44 0.85
CA ALA A 59 6.50 5.91 1.69
C ALA A 59 6.04 4.76 2.60
N ALA A 60 4.83 4.83 3.15
CA ALA A 60 4.25 3.74 3.96
C ALA A 60 3.98 2.49 3.11
N TRP A 61 3.43 2.66 1.90
CA TRP A 61 3.22 1.55 0.97
C TRP A 61 4.55 0.95 0.51
N ASP A 62 5.53 1.78 0.15
CA ASP A 62 6.86 1.36 -0.29
C ASP A 62 7.58 0.63 0.85
N LEU A 63 7.46 1.12 2.09
CA LEU A 63 8.02 0.43 3.26
C LEU A 63 7.38 -0.94 3.48
N GLU A 64 6.05 -1.06 3.41
CA GLU A 64 5.38 -2.35 3.60
C GLU A 64 5.75 -3.34 2.49
N ASN A 65 5.71 -2.90 1.23
CA ASN A 65 5.91 -3.74 0.05
C ASN A 65 7.38 -4.04 -0.25
N ASP A 66 8.31 -3.15 0.09
CA ASP A 66 9.76 -3.35 -0.06
C ASP A 66 10.44 -3.83 1.23
N SER A 67 9.67 -3.98 2.33
CA SER A 67 10.21 -4.50 3.59
C SER A 67 10.85 -5.88 3.40
N TYR A 68 11.90 -6.13 4.18
CA TYR A 68 12.49 -7.46 4.37
C TYR A 68 11.43 -8.55 4.64
N LYS A 69 10.31 -8.21 5.29
CA LYS A 69 9.19 -9.12 5.53
C LYS A 69 8.42 -9.48 4.25
N SER A 70 8.17 -8.51 3.36
CA SER A 70 7.55 -8.75 2.05
C SER A 70 8.42 -9.62 1.16
N LYS A 71 9.72 -9.31 1.06
CA LYS A 71 10.71 -10.12 0.33
C LYS A 71 10.78 -11.55 0.86
N ARG A 72 10.81 -11.73 2.18
CA ARG A 72 10.76 -13.06 2.80
C ARG A 72 9.45 -13.81 2.58
N ARG A 73 8.31 -13.13 2.45
CA ARG A 73 7.04 -13.83 2.17
C ARG A 73 7.06 -14.45 0.77
N ALA A 74 7.73 -13.82 -0.20
CA ALA A 74 7.92 -14.37 -1.53
C ALA A 74 8.97 -15.49 -1.59
N GLU A 75 9.98 -15.45 -0.70
CA GLU A 75 11.09 -16.42 -0.69
C GLU A 75 10.79 -17.75 0.04
N TYR A 76 9.66 -17.88 0.74
CA TYR A 76 9.31 -19.09 1.49
C TYR A 76 7.97 -19.66 0.98
N PRO A 77 7.80 -21.00 0.94
CA PRO A 77 6.50 -21.61 0.67
C PRO A 77 5.43 -21.11 1.64
N ASP A 78 4.16 -21.12 1.22
CA ASP A 78 3.06 -20.76 2.10
C ASP A 78 2.97 -21.71 3.31
N TYR A 79 2.35 -21.24 4.39
CA TYR A 79 2.30 -21.97 5.66
C TYR A 79 1.58 -23.32 5.56
N ALA A 80 0.59 -23.46 4.66
CA ALA A 80 -0.13 -24.73 4.51
C ALA A 80 0.79 -25.76 3.85
N SER A 81 1.50 -25.38 2.79
CA SER A 81 2.50 -26.25 2.14
C SER A 81 3.63 -26.66 3.10
N GLN A 82 4.10 -25.76 3.98
CA GLN A 82 5.12 -26.11 4.96
C GLN A 82 4.61 -27.09 6.03
N LEU A 83 3.37 -26.91 6.51
CA LEU A 83 2.78 -27.82 7.48
C LEU A 83 2.48 -29.20 6.88
N ASP A 84 2.04 -29.23 5.63
CA ASP A 84 1.82 -30.45 4.85
C ASP A 84 3.13 -31.24 4.63
N ASP A 85 4.20 -30.53 4.25
CA ASP A 85 5.53 -31.13 4.08
C ASP A 85 6.08 -31.70 5.40
N ILE A 86 5.89 -30.98 6.53
CA ILE A 86 6.24 -31.51 7.85
C ILE A 86 5.43 -32.76 8.19
N TYR A 87 4.14 -32.79 7.85
CA TYR A 87 3.27 -33.92 8.13
C TYR A 87 3.65 -35.17 7.32
N HIS A 88 4.00 -35.00 6.05
CA HIS A 88 4.32 -36.11 5.14
C HIS A 88 5.78 -36.56 5.19
N ASN A 89 6.72 -35.62 5.32
CA ASN A 89 8.16 -35.89 5.19
C ASN A 89 8.94 -35.72 6.52
N GLY A 90 8.27 -35.29 7.59
CA GLY A 90 8.89 -35.05 8.88
C GLY A 90 9.82 -33.83 8.89
N ILE A 91 10.33 -33.50 10.09
CA ILE A 91 11.10 -32.25 10.28
C ILE A 91 12.43 -32.23 9.52
N ASP A 92 13.05 -33.40 9.30
CA ASP A 92 14.32 -33.49 8.57
C ASP A 92 14.11 -33.40 7.05
N GLY A 93 13.03 -33.99 6.53
CA GLY A 93 12.61 -33.82 5.14
C GLY A 93 12.27 -32.37 4.82
N TRP A 94 11.45 -31.75 5.67
CA TRP A 94 11.10 -30.33 5.55
C TRP A 94 12.32 -29.41 5.54
N LYS A 95 13.33 -29.64 6.41
CA LYS A 95 14.58 -28.87 6.39
C LYS A 95 15.33 -28.99 5.06
N ALA A 96 15.34 -30.17 4.45
CA ALA A 96 15.96 -30.38 3.14
C ALA A 96 15.19 -29.61 2.03
N THR A 97 13.86 -29.65 2.06
CA THR A 97 12.99 -28.88 1.15
C THR A 97 13.26 -27.37 1.26
N ILE A 98 13.26 -26.81 2.48
CA ILE A 98 13.54 -25.39 2.68
C ILE A 98 14.94 -25.02 2.22
N LYS A 99 15.94 -25.86 2.48
CA LYS A 99 17.32 -25.59 2.04
C LYS A 99 17.41 -25.48 0.51
N ALA A 100 16.78 -26.39 -0.23
CA ALA A 100 16.77 -26.36 -1.69
C ALA A 100 16.09 -25.12 -2.30
N ILE A 101 15.18 -24.48 -1.57
CA ILE A 101 14.50 -23.24 -1.99
C ILE A 101 15.35 -21.99 -1.69
N LYS A 102 16.25 -22.09 -0.71
CA LYS A 102 17.02 -20.96 -0.17
C LYS A 102 18.47 -20.89 -0.65
N ASP A 103 19.02 -21.99 -1.19
CA ASP A 103 20.33 -22.05 -1.88
C ASP A 103 20.25 -21.44 -3.30
#